data_AF-A0A8T4IKM4-F1
#
_entry.id   AF-A0A8T4IKM4-F1
#
_cell.length_a   1.000
_cell.length_b   1.000
_cell.length_c   1.000
_cell.angle_alpha   90.00
_cell.angle_beta   90.00
_cell.angle_gamma   90.00
#
_symmetry.space_group_name_H-M   'P 1'
#
loop_
_entity.id
_entity.type
_entity.pdbx_description
1 polymer ?
#
loop_
_entity_poly.entity_id
_entity_poly.type
_entity_poly.pdbx_seq_one_letter_code
_entity_poly.pdbx_strand_id
1 'polypeptide(L)'
;MADDRQNGTDDLEKRIADAKAKHAHSSGALHAAEGRAETRGWAVGIEFVGAVIVGAVIGLLLDKWLNTAPWLMIVFLALGFAAGLRRAMATSKQFDTDFTNDEQ
;
A
#
# COMPACT_ATOMS: atom_id res chain seq x y z
N MET A 1 -45.92 22.94 -30.77
CA MET A 1 -44.47 22.73 -30.99
C MET A 1 -43.74 22.85 -29.64
N ALA A 2 -44.02 21.94 -28.69
CA ALA A 2 -43.43 21.96 -27.34
C ALA A 2 -42.72 20.64 -26.96
N ASP A 3 -42.75 19.65 -27.85
CA ASP A 3 -42.36 18.27 -27.58
C ASP A 3 -40.85 18.03 -27.73
N ASP A 4 -40.23 18.59 -28.79
CA ASP A 4 -38.80 18.38 -29.10
C ASP A 4 -37.81 18.90 -28.04
N ARG A 5 -38.20 19.90 -27.25
CA ARG A 5 -37.29 20.47 -26.23
C ARG A 5 -37.20 19.61 -24.97
N GLN A 6 -38.24 18.84 -24.65
CA GLN A 6 -38.29 18.01 -23.44
C GLN A 6 -37.44 16.75 -23.65
N ASN A 7 -37.53 16.14 -24.84
CA ASN A 7 -36.73 14.96 -25.18
C ASN A 7 -35.21 15.23 -25.12
N GLY A 8 -34.78 16.43 -25.51
CA GLY A 8 -33.38 16.83 -25.42
C GLY A 8 -32.88 16.97 -23.98
N THR A 9 -33.70 17.55 -23.09
CA THR A 9 -33.34 17.70 -21.66
C THR A 9 -33.31 16.37 -20.94
N ASP A 10 -34.24 15.47 -21.27
CA ASP A 10 -34.34 14.16 -20.65
C ASP A 10 -33.11 13.27 -20.99
N ASP A 11 -32.63 13.35 -22.24
CA ASP A 11 -31.46 12.61 -22.68
C ASP A 11 -30.15 13.18 -22.10
N LEU A 12 -30.08 14.51 -21.93
CA LEU A 12 -28.99 15.20 -21.24
C LEU A 12 -28.94 14.82 -19.75
N GLU A 13 -30.08 14.83 -19.06
CA GLU A 13 -30.19 14.44 -17.65
C GLU A 13 -29.79 12.98 -17.44
N LYS A 14 -30.23 12.09 -18.33
CA LYS A 14 -29.89 10.66 -18.29
C LYS A 14 -28.38 10.43 -18.44
N ARG A 15 -27.72 11.16 -19.34
CA ARG A 15 -26.26 11.08 -19.55
C ARG A 15 -25.48 11.69 -18.38
N ILE A 16 -25.97 12.78 -17.79
CA ILE A 16 -25.37 13.39 -16.60
C ILE A 16 -25.51 12.45 -15.40
N ALA A 17 -26.67 11.80 -15.22
CA ALA A 17 -26.91 10.83 -14.17
C ALA A 17 -26.00 9.60 -14.31
N ASP A 18 -25.85 9.06 -15.52
CA ASP A 18 -24.96 7.91 -15.80
C ASP A 18 -23.47 8.26 -15.60
N ALA A 19 -23.05 9.44 -16.07
CA ALA A 19 -21.71 9.97 -15.83
C ALA A 19 -21.46 10.19 -14.33
N LYS A 20 -22.41 10.79 -13.61
CA LYS A 20 -22.31 11.01 -12.16
C LYS A 20 -22.30 9.70 -11.38
N ALA A 21 -23.04 8.67 -11.81
CA ALA A 21 -23.02 7.34 -11.21
C ALA A 21 -21.65 6.66 -11.41
N LYS A 22 -21.07 6.74 -12.61
CA LYS A 22 -19.71 6.27 -12.89
C LYS A 22 -18.65 7.03 -12.08
N HIS A 23 -18.79 8.34 -11.95
CA HIS A 23 -17.88 9.18 -11.16
C HIS A 23 -18.05 8.98 -9.65
N ALA A 24 -19.25 8.74 -9.12
CA ALA A 24 -19.45 8.47 -7.70
C ALA A 24 -18.82 7.13 -7.29
N HIS A 25 -18.90 6.11 -8.15
CA HIS A 25 -18.28 4.82 -7.92
C HIS A 25 -16.75 4.88 -8.04
N SER A 26 -16.23 5.66 -9.00
CA SER A 26 -14.79 5.84 -9.15
C SER A 26 -14.20 6.75 -8.06
N SER A 27 -14.85 7.86 -7.70
CA SER A 27 -14.39 8.76 -6.63
C SER A 27 -14.47 8.14 -5.23
N GLY A 28 -15.46 7.29 -4.96
CA GLY A 28 -15.55 6.52 -3.71
C GLY A 28 -14.47 5.43 -3.62
N ALA A 29 -14.21 4.72 -4.72
CA ALA A 29 -13.13 3.75 -4.81
C ALA A 29 -11.74 4.41 -4.75
N LEU A 30 -11.58 5.60 -5.34
CA LEU A 30 -10.34 6.37 -5.32
C LEU A 30 -10.05 6.90 -3.91
N HIS A 31 -11.00 7.53 -3.22
CA HIS A 31 -10.81 7.95 -1.82
C HIS A 31 -10.60 6.77 -0.87
N ALA A 32 -11.28 5.64 -1.08
CA ALA A 32 -11.04 4.44 -0.29
C ALA A 32 -9.67 3.80 -0.59
N ALA A 33 -9.20 3.89 -1.84
CA ALA A 33 -7.86 3.46 -2.24
C ALA A 33 -6.77 4.42 -1.73
N GLU A 34 -7.04 5.73 -1.69
CA GLU A 34 -6.15 6.77 -1.17
C GLU A 34 -5.99 6.61 0.35
N GLY A 35 -7.09 6.50 1.11
CA GLY A 35 -7.05 6.19 2.54
C GLY A 35 -6.45 4.81 2.87
N ARG A 36 -6.59 3.82 1.98
CA ARG A 36 -5.92 2.50 2.12
C ARG A 36 -4.45 2.53 1.72
N ALA A 37 -4.06 3.34 0.76
CA ALA A 37 -2.68 3.50 0.32
C ALA A 37 -1.86 4.26 1.38
N GLU A 38 -2.45 5.30 1.96
CA GLU A 38 -1.88 6.04 3.08
C GLU A 38 -1.65 5.13 4.29
N THR A 39 -2.64 4.33 4.70
CA THR A 39 -2.52 3.42 5.84
C THR A 39 -1.56 2.24 5.60
N ARG A 40 -1.45 1.75 4.35
CA ARG A 40 -0.48 0.70 3.99
C ARG A 40 0.96 1.17 4.12
N GLY A 41 1.27 2.40 3.73
CA GLY A 41 2.62 2.97 3.87
C GLY A 41 3.07 3.04 5.35
N TRP A 42 2.16 3.49 6.22
CA TRP A 42 2.40 3.52 7.67
C TRP A 42 2.58 2.13 8.27
N ALA A 43 1.79 1.14 7.85
CA ALA A 43 1.91 -0.23 8.33
C ALA A 43 3.30 -0.83 8.01
N VAL A 44 3.81 -0.62 6.80
CA VAL A 44 5.16 -1.08 6.41
C VAL A 44 6.24 -0.42 7.26
N GLY A 45 6.11 0.88 7.56
CA GLY A 45 7.03 1.60 8.45
C GLY A 45 7.03 1.07 9.88
N ILE A 46 5.84 0.81 10.45
CA ILE A 46 5.70 0.27 11.81
C ILE A 46 6.26 -1.16 11.88
N GLU A 47 6.01 -1.99 10.87
CA GLU A 47 6.58 -3.33 10.79
C GLU A 47 8.11 -3.33 10.69
N PHE A 48 8.68 -2.37 9.93
CA PHE A 48 10.12 -2.16 9.84
C PHE A 48 10.72 -1.77 11.19
N VAL A 49 10.16 -0.74 11.85
CA VAL A 49 10.63 -0.26 13.15
C VAL A 49 10.49 -1.35 14.21
N GLY A 50 9.39 -2.11 14.20
CA GLY A 50 9.18 -3.25 15.09
C GLY A 50 10.26 -4.32 14.93
N ALA A 51 10.60 -4.70 13.70
CA ALA A 51 11.67 -5.67 13.44
C ALA A 51 13.04 -5.20 13.92
N VAL A 52 13.37 -3.92 13.73
CA VAL A 52 14.62 -3.31 14.21
C VAL A 52 14.69 -3.32 15.74
N ILE A 53 13.62 -2.92 16.42
CA ILE A 53 13.56 -2.92 17.89
C ILE A 53 13.73 -4.33 18.43
N VAL A 54 13.03 -5.32 17.87
CA VAL A 54 13.15 -6.73 18.27
C VAL A 54 14.58 -7.24 18.07
N GLY A 55 15.20 -6.96 16.92
CA GLY A 55 16.60 -7.32 16.65
C GLY A 55 17.57 -6.68 17.64
N ALA A 56 17.39 -5.39 17.95
CA ALA A 56 18.22 -4.68 18.91
C ALA A 56 18.07 -5.23 20.34
N VAL A 57 16.84 -5.51 20.79
CA VAL A 57 16.59 -6.08 22.13
C VAL A 57 17.21 -7.47 22.25
N ILE A 58 17.02 -8.33 21.25
CA ILE A 58 17.61 -9.67 21.24
C ILE A 58 19.15 -9.58 21.19
N GLY A 59 19.70 -8.74 20.32
CA GLY A 59 21.14 -8.53 20.19
C GLY A 59 21.78 -8.04 21.49
N LEU A 60 21.16 -7.07 22.17
CA LEU A 60 21.63 -6.56 23.46
C LEU A 60 21.54 -7.60 24.57
N LEU A 61 20.49 -8.41 24.60
CA LEU A 61 20.32 -9.45 25.61
C LEU A 61 21.36 -10.56 25.43
N LEU A 62 21.65 -10.94 24.19
CA LEU A 62 22.69 -11.91 23.85
C LEU A 62 24.10 -11.38 24.14
N ASP A 63 24.42 -10.14 23.76
CA ASP A 63 25.73 -9.54 24.04
C ASP A 63 26.02 -9.49 25.55
N LYS A 64 25.00 -9.20 26.37
CA LYS A 64 25.12 -9.24 27.84
C LYS A 64 25.31 -10.64 28.41
N TRP A 65 24.75 -11.66 27.76
CA TRP A 65 24.83 -13.04 28.23
C TRP A 65 26.15 -13.72 27.83
N LEU A 66 26.66 -13.39 26.63
CA LEU A 66 27.92 -13.93 26.12
C LEU A 66 29.14 -13.08 26.51
N ASN A 67 28.94 -11.91 27.13
CA ASN A 67 29.98 -10.93 27.45
C ASN A 67 30.85 -10.56 26.23
N THR A 68 30.26 -10.71 25.04
CA THR A 68 30.88 -10.36 23.76
C THR A 68 30.79 -8.86 23.57
N ALA A 69 31.85 -8.26 23.02
CA ALA A 69 31.79 -6.92 22.44
C ALA A 69 30.59 -6.83 21.46
N PRO A 70 30.04 -5.64 21.11
CA PRO A 70 28.71 -5.45 20.50
C PRO A 70 28.59 -5.94 19.04
N TRP A 71 29.10 -7.11 18.75
CA TRP A 71 29.16 -7.79 17.47
C TRP A 71 27.83 -8.49 17.18
N LEU A 72 27.18 -9.12 18.18
CA LEU A 72 25.86 -9.71 17.97
C LEU A 72 24.82 -8.62 17.74
N MET A 73 24.90 -7.48 18.42
CA MET A 73 24.10 -6.30 18.11
C MET A 73 24.20 -5.89 16.64
N ILE A 74 25.41 -5.82 16.07
CA ILE A 74 25.62 -5.42 14.66
C ILE A 74 25.02 -6.47 13.71
N VAL A 75 25.22 -7.76 13.97
CA VAL A 75 24.66 -8.86 13.15
C VAL A 75 23.13 -8.86 13.20
N PHE A 76 22.53 -8.74 14.38
CA PHE A 76 21.07 -8.71 14.54
C PHE A 76 20.45 -7.43 13.98
N LEU A 77 21.15 -6.30 14.07
CA LEU A 77 20.72 -5.05 13.43
C LEU A 77 20.75 -5.17 11.90
N ALA A 78 21.81 -5.76 11.33
CA ALA A 78 21.91 -6.02 9.90
C ALA A 78 20.82 -7.01 9.42
N LEU A 79 20.54 -8.05 10.21
CA LEU A 79 19.44 -8.99 9.95
C LEU A 79 18.07 -8.32 10.01
N GLY A 80 17.80 -7.50 11.03
CA GLY A 80 16.56 -6.73 11.16
C GLY A 80 16.38 -5.74 9.99
N PHE A 81 17.46 -5.07 9.59
CA PHE A 81 17.49 -4.18 8.43
C PHE A 81 17.21 -4.92 7.12
N ALA A 82 17.87 -6.06 6.89
CA ALA A 82 17.67 -6.88 5.70
C ALA A 82 16.24 -7.45 5.61
N ALA A 83 15.67 -7.90 6.74
CA ALA A 83 14.29 -8.36 6.81
C ALA A 83 13.29 -7.22 6.50
N GLY A 84 13.56 -6.03 7.02
CA GLY A 84 12.81 -4.82 6.73
C GLY A 84 12.81 -4.44 5.25
N LEU A 85 13.99 -4.41 4.62
CA LEU A 85 14.13 -4.16 3.18
C LEU A 85 13.43 -5.23 2.34
N ARG A 86 13.51 -6.50 2.74
CA ARG A 86 12.81 -7.59 2.05
C ARG A 86 11.29 -7.41 2.10
N ARG A 87 10.73 -6.96 3.24
CA ARG A 87 9.31 -6.64 3.40
C ARG A 87 8.88 -5.50 2.46
N ALA A 88 9.68 -4.43 2.40
CA ALA A 88 9.43 -3.30 1.52
C ALA A 88 9.46 -3.69 0.03
N MET A 89 10.45 -4.50 -0.38
CA MET A 89 10.55 -5.01 -1.75
C MET A 89 9.46 -6.02 -2.12
N ALA A 90 8.91 -6.76 -1.15
CA ALA A 90 7.79 -7.66 -1.42
C ALA A 90 6.51 -6.89 -1.80
N THR A 91 6.35 -5.66 -1.29
CA THR A 91 5.24 -4.76 -1.66
C THR A 91 5.34 -4.27 -3.11
N SER A 92 6.53 -4.11 -3.68
CA SER A 92 6.70 -3.56 -5.03
C SER A 92 6.48 -4.56 -6.16
N LYS A 93 6.58 -5.88 -5.90
CA LYS A 93 6.39 -6.92 -6.93
C LYS A 93 4.95 -7.12 -7.40
N GLN A 94 3.97 -6.43 -6.81
CA GLN A 94 2.56 -6.52 -7.23
C GLN A 94 2.25 -5.72 -8.50
N PHE A 95 3.21 -4.99 -9.08
CA PHE A 95 3.00 -4.17 -10.28
C PHE A 95 3.55 -4.78 -11.58
N ASP A 96 4.05 -6.02 -11.56
CA ASP A 96 4.77 -6.62 -12.70
C ASP A 96 4.11 -7.89 -13.27
N THR A 97 2.83 -8.15 -12.98
CA THR A 97 2.13 -9.36 -13.46
C THR A 97 0.95 -9.06 -14.42
N ASP A 98 0.63 -7.79 -14.68
CA ASP A 98 -0.52 -7.42 -15.54
C ASP A 98 -0.16 -7.08 -17.01
N PHE A 99 1.11 -7.21 -17.42
CA PHE A 99 1.55 -6.88 -18.79
C PHE A 99 1.92 -8.08 -19.67
N THR A 100 1.57 -9.32 -19.29
CA THR A 100 1.98 -10.53 -20.04
C THR A 100 0.82 -11.47 -20.43
N ASN A 101 -0.44 -11.17 -20.05
CA ASN A 101 -1.57 -12.05 -20.34
C ASN A 101 -2.59 -11.52 -21.37
N ASP A 102 -2.28 -10.44 -22.10
CA ASP A 102 -3.15 -9.91 -23.16
C ASP A 102 -2.86 -10.49 -24.57
N GLU A 103 -2.02 -11.54 -24.69
CA GLU A 103 -1.68 -12.17 -25.99
C GLU A 103 -1.92 -13.69 -26.07
N GLN A 104 -2.99 -14.23 -25.48
CA GLN A 104 -3.49 -15.58 -25.83
C GLN A 104 -5.02 -15.65 -25.84
#